data_AF-A0A1G6A749-F1
#
_entry.id   AF-A0A1G6A749-F1
#
_cell.length_a   1.000
_cell.length_b   1.000
_cell.length_c   1.000
_cell.angle_alpha   90.00
_cell.angle_beta   90.00
_cell.angle_gamma   90.00
#
_symmetry.space_group_name_H-M   'P 1'
#
loop_
_entity.id
_entity.type
_entity.pdbx_description
1 polymer ?
#
loop_
_entity_poly.entity_id
_entity_poly.type
_entity_poly.pdbx_seq_one_letter_code
_entity_poly.pdbx_strand_id
1 'polypeptide(L)'
;MKPLPLNRRLDRIAQHISRARIFLDLWFYFEEQDSRRELIATMRHYNEFFRFTPHAYFATYVIYIAGVFDKNRGTISLYSLFREVKAAGCLNAGDTAAVKALLAQAKPIADKVTILRHNAFAHRSAHTSYDDVFKMAAVKPDELRDLTNLALNVANRLLMARGLPEHVVTSLPREAAEAMMQKLA
;
A
#
# COMPACT_ATOMS: atom_id res chain seq x y z
N MET A 1 -15.15 -5.19 -22.55
CA MET A 1 -14.68 -3.78 -22.61
C MET A 1 -13.18 -3.76 -22.88
N LYS A 2 -12.68 -2.80 -23.67
CA LYS A 2 -11.24 -2.62 -23.93
C LYS A 2 -10.54 -2.03 -22.69
N PRO A 3 -9.35 -2.51 -22.30
CA PRO A 3 -8.62 -1.92 -21.18
C PRO A 3 -8.18 -0.48 -21.50
N LEU A 4 -7.96 0.31 -20.45
CA LEU A 4 -7.39 1.65 -20.58
C LEU A 4 -6.00 1.61 -21.23
N PRO A 5 -5.54 2.69 -21.87
CA PRO A 5 -4.18 2.79 -22.40
C PRO A 5 -3.12 2.44 -21.35
N LEU A 6 -2.04 1.75 -21.76
CA LEU A 6 -1.00 1.26 -20.85
C LEU A 6 -0.41 2.38 -19.96
N ASN A 7 -0.07 3.53 -20.54
CA ASN A 7 0.47 4.67 -19.79
C ASN A 7 -0.51 5.17 -18.71
N ARG A 8 -1.82 5.19 -18.99
CA ARG A 8 -2.83 5.56 -17.98
C ARG A 8 -2.96 4.53 -16.87
N ARG A 9 -2.73 3.25 -17.16
CA ARG A 9 -2.74 2.19 -16.15
C ARG A 9 -1.48 2.22 -15.28
N LEU A 10 -0.33 2.56 -15.85
CA LEU A 10 0.92 2.80 -15.11
C LEU A 10 0.80 3.98 -14.15
N ASP A 11 0.28 5.11 -14.62
CA ASP A 11 0.03 6.25 -13.75
C ASP A 11 -0.98 5.92 -12.63
N ARG A 12 -2.06 5.20 -12.97
CA ARG A 12 -3.04 4.77 -11.97
C ARG A 12 -2.47 3.84 -10.91
N ILE A 13 -1.59 2.89 -11.27
CA ILE A 13 -1.01 1.99 -10.25
C ILE A 13 -0.07 2.76 -9.31
N ALA A 14 0.70 3.72 -9.85
CA ALA A 14 1.56 4.57 -9.04
C ALA A 14 0.74 5.44 -8.07
N GLN A 15 -0.32 6.09 -8.55
CA GLN A 15 -1.26 6.83 -7.70
C GLN A 15 -1.91 5.93 -6.64
N HIS A 16 -2.20 4.67 -6.97
CA HIS A 16 -2.78 3.70 -6.03
C HIS A 16 -1.79 3.37 -4.91
N ILE A 17 -0.51 3.19 -5.23
CA ILE A 17 0.57 2.98 -4.26
C ILE A 17 0.75 4.23 -3.39
N SER A 18 0.77 5.43 -3.99
CA SER A 18 0.88 6.69 -3.25
C SER A 18 -0.29 6.87 -2.26
N ARG A 19 -1.52 6.52 -2.67
CA ARG A 19 -2.67 6.53 -1.76
C ARG A 19 -2.55 5.50 -0.64
N ALA A 20 -2.08 4.29 -0.94
CA ALA A 20 -1.80 3.30 0.11
C ALA A 20 -0.82 3.89 1.14
N ARG A 21 0.25 4.53 0.66
CA ARG A 21 1.27 5.14 1.52
C ARG A 21 0.70 6.20 2.47
N ILE A 22 -0.19 7.07 1.99
CA ILE A 22 -0.88 8.06 2.82
C ILE A 22 -1.55 7.41 4.03
N PHE A 23 -2.33 6.35 3.82
CA PHE A 23 -3.02 5.66 4.90
C PHE A 23 -2.07 4.91 5.84
N LEU A 24 -0.99 4.36 5.30
CA LEU A 24 0.04 3.72 6.12
C LEU A 24 0.72 4.74 7.05
N ASP A 25 1.11 5.90 6.52
CA ASP A 25 1.80 6.93 7.30
C ASP A 25 0.89 7.50 8.40
N LEU A 26 -0.39 7.70 8.11
CA LEU A 26 -1.39 8.11 9.11
C LEU A 26 -1.59 7.03 10.19
N TRP A 27 -1.71 5.76 9.79
CA TRP A 27 -1.84 4.67 10.76
C TRP A 27 -0.62 4.62 11.70
N PHE A 28 0.60 4.70 11.16
CA PHE A 28 1.81 4.77 11.97
C PHE A 28 1.80 5.96 12.93
N TYR A 29 1.41 7.14 12.45
CA TYR A 29 1.36 8.32 13.30
C TYR A 29 0.46 8.14 14.54
N PHE A 30 -0.68 7.46 14.42
CA PHE A 30 -1.60 7.25 15.55
C PHE A 30 -1.30 6.01 16.41
N GLU A 31 -0.54 5.04 15.90
CA GLU A 31 -0.30 3.76 16.57
C GLU A 31 1.16 3.52 17.00
N GLU A 32 2.14 4.24 16.44
CA GLU A 32 3.54 4.15 16.85
C GLU A 32 3.71 4.63 18.29
N GLN A 33 4.55 3.92 19.06
CA GLN A 33 4.59 4.04 20.52
C GLN A 33 4.86 5.47 21.00
N ASP A 34 5.78 6.18 20.34
CA ASP A 34 6.21 7.52 20.75
C ASP A 34 5.12 8.55 20.47
N SER A 35 4.63 8.63 19.24
CA SER A 35 3.55 9.56 18.88
C SER A 35 2.26 9.23 19.62
N ARG A 36 1.89 7.95 19.77
CA ARG A 36 0.67 7.57 20.48
C ARG A 36 0.66 8.04 21.94
N ARG A 37 1.81 8.00 22.62
CA ARG A 37 1.92 8.48 24.01
C ARG A 37 1.58 9.96 24.13
N GLU A 38 1.99 10.77 23.18
CA GLU A 38 1.71 12.20 23.14
C GLU A 38 0.25 12.49 22.77
N LEU A 39 -0.35 11.66 21.92
CA LEU A 39 -1.68 11.91 21.33
C LEU A 39 -2.85 11.31 22.12
N ILE A 40 -2.59 10.34 23.02
CA ILE A 40 -3.66 9.51 23.61
C ILE A 40 -4.68 10.31 24.42
N ALA A 41 -4.27 11.40 25.08
CA ALA A 41 -5.18 12.26 25.84
C ALA A 41 -6.17 12.96 24.90
N THR A 42 -5.67 13.58 23.82
CA THR A 42 -6.47 14.24 22.79
C THR A 42 -7.37 13.23 22.06
N MET A 43 -6.84 12.06 21.70
CA MET A 43 -7.63 10.99 21.06
C MET A 43 -8.79 10.51 21.95
N ARG A 44 -8.58 10.47 23.27
CA ARG A 44 -9.64 10.13 24.24
C ARG A 44 -10.66 11.25 24.40
N HIS A 45 -10.23 12.51 24.36
CA HIS A 45 -11.14 13.65 24.41
C HIS A 45 -12.08 13.65 23.20
N TYR A 46 -11.54 13.44 22.00
CA TYR A 46 -12.30 13.35 20.74
C TYR A 46 -12.58 11.89 20.33
N ASN A 47 -13.03 11.06 21.29
CA ASN A 47 -13.16 9.61 21.13
C ASN A 47 -14.03 9.20 19.93
N GLU A 48 -15.17 9.87 19.72
CA GLU A 48 -16.12 9.54 18.66
C GLU A 48 -15.49 9.60 17.27
N PHE A 49 -14.49 10.46 17.09
CA PHE A 49 -13.67 10.51 15.90
C PHE A 49 -12.58 9.42 15.95
N PHE A 50 -11.65 9.51 16.91
CA PHE A 50 -10.41 8.74 16.88
C PHE A 50 -10.54 7.25 17.22
N ARG A 51 -11.66 6.80 17.79
CA ARG A 51 -11.85 5.39 18.18
C ARG A 51 -11.71 4.42 17.02
N PHE A 52 -12.11 4.82 15.82
CA PHE A 52 -12.12 3.95 14.64
C PHE A 52 -11.14 4.40 13.54
N THR A 53 -10.63 5.63 13.62
CA THR A 53 -9.80 6.21 12.55
C THR A 53 -8.53 5.42 12.27
N PRO A 54 -7.69 5.05 13.27
CA PRO A 54 -6.47 4.29 12.99
C PRO A 54 -6.77 2.95 12.32
N HIS A 55 -7.81 2.25 12.77
CA HIS A 55 -8.25 1.00 12.16
C HIS A 55 -8.73 1.19 10.72
N ALA A 56 -9.49 2.26 10.45
CA ALA A 56 -9.94 2.59 9.10
C ALA A 56 -8.76 2.88 8.16
N TYR A 57 -7.72 3.59 8.63
CA TYR A 57 -6.51 3.81 7.86
C TYR A 57 -5.79 2.49 7.55
N PHE A 58 -5.63 1.61 8.53
CA PHE A 58 -4.99 0.31 8.31
C PHE A 58 -5.77 -0.57 7.32
N ALA A 59 -7.08 -0.70 7.51
CA ALA A 59 -7.94 -1.47 6.62
C ALA A 59 -7.89 -0.93 5.18
N THR A 60 -7.91 0.40 5.03
CA THR A 60 -7.83 1.05 3.72
C THR A 60 -6.47 0.77 3.08
N TYR A 61 -5.37 0.96 3.81
CA TYR A 61 -4.04 0.61 3.32
C TYR A 61 -3.96 -0.83 2.79
N VAL A 62 -4.44 -1.81 3.57
CA VAL A 62 -4.44 -3.23 3.19
C VAL A 62 -5.19 -3.47 1.89
N ILE A 63 -6.37 -2.84 1.72
CA ILE A 63 -7.18 -2.98 0.51
C ILE A 63 -6.42 -2.44 -0.72
N TYR A 64 -5.85 -1.23 -0.61
CA TYR A 64 -5.12 -0.60 -1.70
C TYR A 64 -3.87 -1.41 -2.07
N ILE A 65 -3.00 -1.70 -1.10
CA ILE A 65 -1.71 -2.35 -1.40
C ILE A 65 -1.88 -3.79 -1.88
N ALA A 66 -2.86 -4.54 -1.38
CA ALA A 66 -3.13 -5.89 -1.90
C ALA A 66 -3.61 -5.85 -3.36
N GLY A 67 -4.37 -4.83 -3.75
CA GLY A 67 -4.77 -4.62 -5.15
C GLY A 67 -3.58 -4.42 -6.10
N VAL A 68 -2.50 -3.81 -5.61
CA VAL A 68 -1.25 -3.59 -6.38
C VAL A 68 -0.61 -4.90 -6.81
N PHE A 69 -0.73 -5.94 -5.98
CA PHE A 69 -0.14 -7.27 -6.19
C PHE A 69 -1.17 -8.32 -6.64
N ASP A 70 -2.38 -7.91 -7.03
CA ASP A 70 -3.41 -8.82 -7.50
C ASP A 70 -2.94 -9.63 -8.71
N LYS A 71 -3.21 -10.94 -8.70
CA LYS A 71 -2.84 -11.89 -9.75
C LYS A 71 -3.91 -11.99 -10.83
N ASN A 72 -5.09 -11.41 -10.61
CA ASN A 72 -6.19 -11.41 -11.57
C ASN A 72 -5.79 -10.67 -12.85
N ARG A 73 -6.01 -11.31 -14.01
CA ARG A 73 -5.67 -10.74 -15.33
C ARG A 73 -6.57 -9.57 -15.72
N GLY A 74 -7.73 -9.41 -15.06
CA GLY A 74 -8.67 -8.32 -15.30
C GLY A 74 -8.37 -7.03 -14.52
N THR A 75 -7.38 -7.03 -13.62
CA THR A 75 -7.07 -5.89 -12.76
C THR A 75 -5.74 -5.21 -13.15
N ILE A 76 -5.62 -3.94 -12.76
CA ILE A 76 -4.37 -3.20 -12.90
C ILE A 76 -3.48 -3.59 -11.73
N SER A 77 -2.42 -4.37 -12.00
CA SER A 77 -1.47 -4.82 -10.98
C SER A 77 -0.04 -4.74 -11.50
N LEU A 78 0.96 -4.75 -10.62
CA LEU A 78 2.36 -4.69 -11.03
C LEU A 78 2.76 -5.90 -11.87
N TYR A 79 2.21 -7.08 -11.58
CA TYR A 79 2.46 -8.28 -12.37
C TYR A 79 1.89 -8.19 -13.79
N SER A 80 0.67 -7.65 -13.96
CA SER A 80 0.09 -7.47 -15.30
C SER A 80 0.85 -6.41 -16.08
N LEU A 81 1.13 -5.26 -15.47
CA LEU A 81 1.84 -4.15 -16.09
C LEU A 81 3.28 -4.50 -16.47
N PHE A 82 4.03 -5.20 -15.61
CA PHE A 82 5.38 -5.65 -15.93
C PHE A 82 5.41 -6.52 -17.20
N ARG A 83 4.49 -7.49 -17.32
CA ARG A 83 4.41 -8.34 -18.51
C ARG A 83 4.10 -7.54 -19.78
N GLU A 84 3.19 -6.58 -19.68
CA GLU A 84 2.79 -5.76 -20.83
C GLU A 84 3.88 -4.79 -21.27
N VAL A 85 4.53 -4.10 -20.33
CA VAL A 85 5.67 -3.21 -20.65
C VAL A 85 6.84 -4.01 -21.23
N LYS A 86 7.09 -5.22 -20.72
CA LYS A 86 8.08 -6.13 -21.29
C LYS A 86 7.71 -6.57 -22.71
N ALA A 87 6.47 -6.98 -22.94
CA ALA A 87 5.98 -7.40 -24.26
C ALA A 87 6.02 -6.26 -25.29
N ALA A 88 5.88 -5.01 -24.84
CA ALA A 88 6.04 -3.81 -25.67
C ALA A 88 7.51 -3.46 -25.98
N GLY A 89 8.49 -4.28 -25.58
CA GLY A 89 9.91 -4.04 -25.85
C GLY A 89 10.49 -2.83 -25.12
N CYS A 90 9.80 -2.31 -24.10
CA CYS A 90 10.20 -1.08 -23.42
C CYS A 90 11.23 -1.31 -22.30
N LEU A 91 11.48 -2.57 -21.91
CA LEU A 91 12.43 -2.93 -20.87
C LEU A 91 13.67 -3.58 -21.49
N ASN A 92 14.85 -3.05 -21.16
CA ASN A 92 16.11 -3.74 -21.43
C ASN A 92 16.29 -4.93 -20.46
N ALA A 93 17.35 -5.72 -20.67
CA ALA A 93 17.63 -6.90 -19.85
C ALA A 93 17.89 -6.56 -18.37
N GLY A 94 18.59 -5.45 -18.09
CA GLY A 94 18.90 -4.98 -16.75
C GLY A 94 17.64 -4.56 -15.98
N ASP A 95 16.79 -3.74 -16.58
CA ASP A 95 15.52 -3.32 -15.99
C ASP A 95 14.56 -4.49 -15.79
N THR A 96 14.54 -5.44 -16.73
CA THR A 96 13.77 -6.67 -16.58
C THR A 96 14.23 -7.48 -15.36
N ALA A 97 15.55 -7.62 -15.15
CA ALA A 97 16.09 -8.33 -13.99
C ALA A 97 15.80 -7.58 -12.68
N ALA A 98 15.97 -6.26 -12.66
CA ALA A 98 15.71 -5.43 -11.49
C ALA A 98 14.23 -5.47 -11.07
N VAL A 99 13.29 -5.34 -12.01
CA VAL A 99 11.86 -5.44 -11.70
C VAL A 99 11.49 -6.83 -11.17
N LYS A 100 12.05 -7.90 -11.74
CA LYS A 100 11.85 -9.26 -11.23
C LYS A 100 12.36 -9.42 -9.80
N ALA A 101 13.55 -8.91 -9.50
CA ALA A 101 14.13 -8.98 -8.17
C ALA A 101 13.26 -8.25 -7.14
N LEU A 102 12.79 -7.03 -7.45
CA LEU A 102 11.89 -6.28 -6.58
C LEU A 102 10.55 -7.01 -6.36
N LEU A 103 9.95 -7.57 -7.41
CA LEU A 103 8.72 -8.35 -7.29
C LEU A 103 8.91 -9.63 -6.47
N ALA A 104 10.09 -10.26 -6.55
CA ALA A 104 10.43 -11.43 -5.74
C ALA A 104 10.60 -11.07 -4.26
N GLN A 105 11.25 -9.93 -3.96
CA GLN A 105 11.38 -9.40 -2.60
C GLN A 105 10.02 -9.02 -2.00
N ALA A 106 9.14 -8.39 -2.79
CA ALA A 106 7.82 -7.97 -2.34
C ALA A 106 6.87 -9.14 -2.08
N LYS A 107 7.03 -10.25 -2.82
CA LYS A 107 6.11 -11.39 -2.81
C LYS A 107 5.77 -11.94 -1.42
N PRO A 108 6.72 -12.32 -0.54
CA PRO A 108 6.39 -12.88 0.77
C PRO A 108 5.52 -11.93 1.60
N ILE A 109 5.80 -10.62 1.56
CA ILE A 109 5.02 -9.63 2.30
C ILE A 109 3.65 -9.40 1.64
N ALA A 110 3.60 -9.33 0.31
CA ALA A 110 2.36 -9.19 -0.44
C ALA A 110 1.39 -10.36 -0.19
N ASP A 111 1.89 -11.58 -0.06
CA ASP A 111 1.07 -12.76 0.27
C ASP A 111 0.47 -12.61 1.69
N LYS A 112 1.21 -12.10 2.69
CA LYS A 112 0.68 -11.80 4.04
C LYS A 112 -0.43 -10.76 4.01
N VAL A 113 -0.24 -9.66 3.28
CA VAL A 113 -1.27 -8.61 3.17
C VAL A 113 -2.49 -9.10 2.39
N THR A 114 -2.30 -10.01 1.43
CA THR A 114 -3.40 -10.68 0.72
C THR A 114 -4.25 -11.53 1.67
N ILE A 115 -3.62 -12.23 2.63
CA ILE A 115 -4.34 -12.97 3.67
C ILE A 115 -5.25 -12.02 4.48
N LEU A 116 -4.73 -10.86 4.90
CA LEU A 116 -5.52 -9.85 5.61
C LEU A 116 -6.69 -9.35 4.76
N ARG A 117 -6.44 -8.96 3.51
CA ARG A 117 -7.51 -8.49 2.61
C ARG A 117 -8.59 -9.55 2.46
N HIS A 118 -8.23 -10.80 2.19
CA HIS A 118 -9.21 -11.84 1.86
C HIS A 118 -9.98 -12.36 3.07
N ASN A 119 -9.42 -12.36 4.27
CA ASN A 119 -10.06 -13.02 5.41
C ASN A 119 -10.58 -12.03 6.47
N ALA A 120 -10.06 -10.81 6.53
CA ALA A 120 -10.44 -9.80 7.51
C ALA A 120 -11.23 -8.62 6.93
N PHE A 121 -10.85 -8.09 5.75
CA PHE A 121 -11.32 -6.78 5.29
C PHE A 121 -12.26 -6.79 4.07
N ALA A 122 -11.91 -7.49 2.99
CA ALA A 122 -12.71 -7.51 1.76
C ALA A 122 -13.73 -8.65 1.76
N HIS A 123 -13.33 -9.82 2.25
CA HIS A 123 -14.24 -10.91 2.57
C HIS A 123 -14.00 -11.28 4.04
N ARG A 124 -15.08 -11.54 4.77
CA ARG A 124 -14.98 -12.08 6.13
C ARG A 124 -15.13 -13.59 6.02
N SER A 125 -14.11 -14.32 6.47
CA SER A 125 -14.22 -15.77 6.60
C SER A 125 -15.32 -16.10 7.61
N ALA A 126 -16.22 -17.02 7.27
CA ALA A 126 -17.20 -17.54 8.22
C ALA A 126 -16.57 -18.52 9.24
N HIS A 127 -15.29 -18.86 9.07
CA HIS A 127 -14.62 -19.94 9.78
C HIS A 127 -13.36 -19.49 10.53
N THR A 128 -13.06 -18.19 10.55
CA THR A 128 -11.82 -17.67 11.14
C THR A 128 -12.11 -16.37 11.88
N SER A 129 -11.67 -16.27 13.14
CA SER A 129 -11.83 -15.03 13.89
C SER A 129 -10.91 -13.94 13.34
N TYR A 130 -11.22 -12.68 13.67
CA TYR A 130 -10.38 -11.55 13.27
C TYR A 130 -8.94 -11.72 13.78
N ASP A 131 -8.77 -12.11 15.05
CA ASP A 131 -7.46 -12.31 15.66
C ASP A 131 -6.67 -13.45 15.01
N ASP A 132 -7.35 -14.53 14.63
CA ASP A 132 -6.71 -15.67 13.96
C ASP A 132 -6.20 -15.29 12.57
N VAL A 133 -6.92 -14.43 11.83
CA VAL A 133 -6.45 -13.90 10.55
C VAL A 133 -5.17 -13.09 10.73
N PHE A 134 -5.09 -12.26 11.76
CA PHE A 134 -3.89 -11.45 12.03
C PHE A 134 -2.69 -12.32 12.44
N LYS A 135 -2.92 -13.33 13.29
CA LYS A 135 -1.89 -14.32 13.65
C LYS A 135 -1.40 -15.09 12.42
N MET A 136 -2.32 -15.49 11.55
CA MET A 136 -2.00 -16.22 10.30
C MET A 136 -1.21 -15.35 9.32
N ALA A 137 -1.60 -14.08 9.15
CA ALA A 137 -0.87 -13.17 8.28
C ALA A 137 0.52 -12.84 8.82
N ALA A 138 0.68 -12.74 10.14
CA ALA A 138 1.95 -12.46 10.83
C ALA A 138 2.76 -11.33 10.16
N VAL A 139 2.05 -10.28 9.73
CA VAL A 139 2.67 -9.12 9.08
C VAL A 139 3.18 -8.15 10.13
N LYS A 140 4.40 -7.68 9.96
CA LYS A 140 5.02 -6.70 10.84
C LYS A 140 4.87 -5.29 10.27
N PRO A 141 4.83 -4.25 11.11
CA PRO A 141 4.68 -2.87 10.64
C PRO A 141 5.78 -2.42 9.65
N ASP A 142 7.05 -2.76 9.92
CA ASP A 142 8.20 -2.47 9.06
C ASP A 142 8.05 -3.11 7.67
N GLU A 143 7.58 -4.37 7.62
CA GLU A 143 7.30 -5.07 6.36
C GLU A 143 6.28 -4.31 5.50
N LEU A 144 5.32 -3.58 6.08
CA LEU A 144 4.35 -2.78 5.33
C LEU A 144 5.00 -1.58 4.64
N ARG A 145 5.92 -0.90 5.32
CA ARG A 145 6.70 0.20 4.72
C ARG A 145 7.56 -0.34 3.60
N ASP A 146 8.24 -1.46 3.82
CA ASP A 146 9.07 -2.12 2.82
C ASP A 146 8.27 -2.54 1.59
N LEU A 147 7.11 -3.18 1.78
CA LEU A 147 6.23 -3.57 0.68
C LEU A 147 5.81 -2.36 -0.16
N THR A 148 5.45 -1.25 0.49
CA THR A 148 5.02 -0.02 -0.20
C THR A 148 6.17 0.61 -0.98
N ASN A 149 7.38 0.64 -0.41
CA ASN A 149 8.59 1.14 -1.08
C ASN A 149 8.96 0.25 -2.28
N LEU A 150 8.94 -1.08 -2.11
CA LEU A 150 9.18 -2.04 -3.20
C LEU A 150 8.16 -1.87 -4.32
N ALA A 151 6.88 -1.70 -3.99
CA ALA A 151 5.82 -1.45 -4.97
C ALA A 151 6.08 -0.17 -5.78
N LEU A 152 6.42 0.93 -5.11
CA LEU A 152 6.71 2.20 -5.76
C LEU A 152 7.95 2.10 -6.65
N ASN A 153 9.01 1.44 -6.18
CA ASN A 153 10.23 1.20 -6.95
C ASN A 153 9.94 0.40 -8.24
N VAL A 154 9.07 -0.61 -8.17
CA VAL A 154 8.62 -1.32 -9.37
C VAL A 154 7.85 -0.38 -10.31
N ALA A 155 6.86 0.35 -9.78
CA ALA A 155 6.04 1.26 -10.59
C ALA A 155 6.88 2.33 -11.30
N ASN A 156 7.81 2.97 -10.59
CA ASN A 156 8.70 4.00 -11.14
C ASN A 156 9.61 3.44 -12.23
N ARG A 157 10.16 2.22 -12.06
CA ARG A 157 10.93 1.57 -13.13
C ARG A 157 10.10 1.33 -14.39
N LEU A 158 8.83 0.92 -14.24
CA LEU A 158 7.93 0.72 -15.37
C LEU A 158 7.51 2.06 -16.03
N LEU A 159 7.35 3.12 -15.25
CA LEU A 159 7.09 4.48 -15.73
C LEU A 159 8.28 5.01 -16.55
N MET A 160 9.49 4.94 -15.99
CA MET A 160 10.73 5.39 -16.65
C MET A 160 10.98 4.65 -17.97
N ALA A 161 10.75 3.33 -18.00
CA ALA A 161 10.83 2.53 -19.22
C ALA A 161 9.87 2.99 -20.33
N ARG A 162 8.85 3.78 -19.98
CA ARG A 162 7.85 4.34 -20.90
C ARG A 162 8.02 5.85 -21.11
N GLY A 163 9.10 6.45 -20.61
CA GLY A 163 9.35 7.89 -20.67
C GLY A 163 8.36 8.72 -19.85
N LEU A 164 7.78 8.13 -18.80
CA LEU A 164 6.82 8.79 -17.90
C LEU A 164 7.52 9.26 -16.62
N PRO A 165 7.05 10.35 -15.99
CA PRO A 165 7.62 10.83 -14.74
C PRO A 165 7.41 9.82 -13.60
N GLU A 166 8.38 9.76 -12.71
CA GLU A 166 8.28 8.97 -11.48
C GLU A 166 7.33 9.60 -10.46
N HIS A 167 6.86 8.78 -9.52
CA HIS A 167 6.10 9.23 -8.36
C HIS A 167 6.99 9.19 -7.13
N VAL A 168 6.84 10.18 -6.26
CA VAL A 168 7.58 10.29 -5.00
C VAL A 168 6.63 10.21 -3.81
N VAL A 169 7.13 9.67 -2.70
CA VAL A 169 6.40 9.71 -1.42
C VAL A 169 6.51 11.12 -0.84
N THR A 170 5.41 11.61 -0.28
CA THR A 170 5.33 12.91 0.38
C THR A 170 5.10 12.74 1.88
N SER A 171 5.72 13.61 2.69
CA SER A 171 5.49 13.71 4.14
C SER A 171 4.21 14.45 4.52
N LEU A 172 3.55 15.11 3.55
CA LEU A 172 2.39 15.98 3.78
C LEU A 172 1.26 15.35 4.63
N PRO A 173 0.88 14.07 4.47
CA PRO A 173 -0.18 13.49 5.29
C PRO A 173 0.15 13.47 6.78
N ARG A 174 1.41 13.18 7.12
CA ARG A 174 1.88 13.16 8.50
C ARG A 174 1.96 14.57 9.06
N GLU A 175 2.56 15.49 8.32
CA GLU A 175 2.66 16.90 8.71
C GLU A 175 1.27 17.52 8.94
N ALA A 176 0.30 17.21 8.08
CA ALA A 176 -1.08 17.68 8.23
C ALA A 176 -1.76 17.08 9.47
N ALA A 177 -1.54 15.80 9.76
CA ALA A 177 -2.05 15.16 10.97
C ALA A 177 -1.42 15.75 12.23
N GLU A 178 -0.10 15.99 12.23
CA GLU A 178 0.62 16.65 13.32
C GLU A 178 0.10 18.06 13.58
N ALA A 179 -0.04 18.88 12.53
CA ALA A 179 -0.59 20.23 12.64
C ALA A 179 -2.05 20.23 13.14
N MET A 180 -2.85 19.23 12.75
CA MET A 180 -4.20 19.05 13.28
C MET A 180 -4.17 18.72 14.77
N MET A 181 -3.35 17.74 15.18
CA MET A 181 -3.29 17.31 16.58
C MET A 181 -2.78 18.41 17.51
N GLN A 182 -1.82 19.22 17.06
CA GLN A 182 -1.35 20.39 17.81
C GLN A 182 -2.45 21.42 18.07
N LYS A 183 -3.41 21.57 17.16
CA LYS A 183 -4.56 22.49 17.33
C LYS A 183 -5.66 21.93 18.24
N LEU A 184 -5.68 20.62 18.43
CA LEU A 184 -6.66 19.93 19.28
C LEU A 184 -6.15 19.72 20.72
N ALA A 185 -4.86 19.90 20.95
CA ALA A 185 -4.19 19.71 22.24
C ALA A 185 -4.43 20.86 23.22
#